data_AF-A0A2D6XHD2-F1
#
_entry.id   AF-A0A2D6XHD2-F1
#
_cell.length_a   1.000
_cell.length_b   1.000
_cell.length_c   1.000
_cell.angle_alpha   90.00
_cell.angle_beta   90.00
_cell.angle_gamma   90.00
#
_symmetry.space_group_name_H-M   'P 1'
#
loop_
_entity.id
_entity.type
_entity.pdbx_description
1 polymer ?
#
loop_
_entity_poly.entity_id
_entity_poly.type
_entity_poly.pdbx_seq_one_letter_code
_entity_poly.pdbx_strand_id
1 'polypeptide(L)' 'MAKWIQKAGIKKGALSRQLDIPIEKNIPIGLLNKIIKAQAGDTITNPYKVGKKRIKVTRKLERRAILARTLKRLHK' A
#
# COMPACT_ATOMS: atom_id res chain seq x y z
N MET A 1 -1.71 27.29 -1.31
CA MET A 1 -2.79 26.27 -1.24
C MET A 1 -2.61 25.44 0.02
N ALA A 2 -3.67 25.32 0.82
CA ALA A 2 -3.61 24.80 2.18
C ALA A 2 -3.01 23.39 2.26
N LYS A 3 -1.96 23.22 3.08
CA LYS A 3 -1.43 21.91 3.52
C LYS A 3 -2.42 21.28 4.50
N TRP A 4 -3.66 21.04 4.09
CA TRP A 4 -4.64 20.33 4.90
C TRP A 4 -4.49 18.82 4.71
N ILE A 5 -3.31 18.31 5.03
CA ILE A 5 -3.19 16.92 5.45
C ILE A 5 -3.19 17.03 6.97
N GLN A 6 -4.34 16.78 7.59
CA GLN A 6 -4.42 16.62 9.05
C GLN A 6 -3.21 15.80 9.51
N LYS A 7 -2.64 16.09 10.70
CA LYS A 7 -1.71 15.21 11.43
C LYS A 7 -2.40 13.87 11.79
N ALA A 8 -3.13 13.24 10.87
CA ALA A 8 -3.41 11.83 10.91
C ALA A 8 -2.06 11.16 11.13
N GLY A 9 -1.92 10.40 12.22
CA GLY A 9 -0.68 9.73 12.62
C GLY A 9 -0.24 8.66 11.62
N ILE A 10 -0.02 9.04 10.37
CA ILE A 10 0.40 8.22 9.25
C ILE A 10 1.87 7.91 9.50
N LYS A 11 2.11 6.83 10.24
CA LYS A 11 3.46 6.32 10.46
C LYS A 11 4.09 5.98 9.11
N LYS A 12 5.18 6.66 8.75
CA LYS A 12 5.94 6.41 7.52
C LYS A 12 6.28 4.92 7.44
N GLY A 13 6.04 4.30 6.28
CA GLY A 13 6.32 2.89 6.05
C GLY A 13 5.32 1.89 6.66
N ALA A 14 4.17 2.33 7.19
CA ALA A 14 3.17 1.41 7.75
C ALA A 14 2.67 0.36 6.75
N LEU A 15 2.54 0.72 5.47
CA LEU A 15 2.20 -0.22 4.39
C LEU A 15 3.38 -1.13 4.03
N SER A 16 4.59 -0.57 3.94
CA SER A 16 5.81 -1.32 3.65
C SER A 16 6.04 -2.42 4.69
N ARG A 17 5.96 -2.09 5.98
CA ARG A 17 6.05 -3.06 7.09
C ARG A 17 4.97 -4.15 7.01
N GLN A 18 3.75 -3.79 6.61
CA GLN A 18 2.64 -4.75 6.49
C GLN A 18 2.83 -5.73 5.32
N LEU A 19 3.48 -5.27 4.25
CA LEU A 19 3.81 -6.07 3.07
C LEU A 19 5.18 -6.76 3.16
N ASP A 20 5.91 -6.56 4.26
CA ASP A 20 7.29 -6.99 4.44
C ASP A 20 8.25 -6.44 3.36
N ILE A 21 7.93 -5.25 2.85
CA ILE A 21 8.75 -4.54 1.87
C ILE A 21 9.64 -3.57 2.66
N PRO A 22 10.96 -3.53 2.41
CA PRO A 22 11.83 -2.54 3.03
C PRO A 22 11.37 -1.12 2.66
N ILE A 23 11.38 -0.20 3.63
CA ILE A 23 10.79 1.15 3.49
C ILE A 23 11.51 1.96 2.39
N GLU A 24 12.79 1.71 2.20
CA GLU A 24 13.64 2.30 1.16
C GLU A 24 13.23 1.84 -0.25
N LYS A 25 12.66 0.63 -0.39
CA LYS A 25 12.21 0.13 -1.68
C LYS A 25 10.83 0.66 -2.00
N ASN A 26 10.72 1.12 -3.23
CA ASN A 26 9.48 1.65 -3.75
C ASN A 26 8.45 0.52 -3.95
N ILE A 27 7.22 0.72 -3.46
CA ILE A 27 6.14 -0.25 -3.66
C ILE A 27 5.65 -0.15 -5.11
N PRO A 28 5.66 -1.24 -5.91
CA PRO A 28 5.18 -1.20 -7.28
C PRO A 28 3.71 -0.79 -7.35
N ILE A 29 3.35 0.11 -8.26
CA ILE A 29 1.96 0.55 -8.42
C ILE A 29 1.04 -0.61 -8.87
N GLY A 30 1.59 -1.57 -9.62
CA GLY A 30 0.89 -2.79 -9.99
C GLY A 30 0.48 -3.64 -8.78
N LEU A 31 1.34 -3.73 -7.76
CA LEU A 31 1.01 -4.43 -6.51
C LEU A 31 -0.12 -3.71 -5.76
N LEU A 32 -0.06 -2.38 -5.68
CA LEU A 32 -1.12 -1.58 -5.07
C LEU A 32 -2.45 -1.77 -5.79
N ASN A 33 -2.45 -1.72 -7.12
CA ASN A 33 -3.66 -1.93 -7.92
C ASN A 33 -4.23 -3.35 -7.72
N LYS A 34 -3.37 -4.37 -7.58
CA LYS A 34 -3.81 -5.74 -7.32
C LYS A 34 -4.45 -5.89 -5.95
N ILE A 35 -3.92 -5.23 -4.92
CA ILE A 35 -4.53 -5.18 -3.58
C ILE A 35 -5.90 -4.49 -3.63
N ILE A 36 -6.02 -3.39 -4.38
CA ILE A 36 -7.26 -2.60 -4.45
C ILE A 36 -8.35 -3.32 -5.27
N LYS A 37 -7.97 -4.12 -6.27
CA LYS A 37 -8.91 -4.92 -7.06
C LYS A 37 -9.41 -6.16 -6.32
N ALA A 38 -8.65 -6.67 -5.35
CA ALA A 38 -9.04 -7.82 -4.55
C ALA A 38 -10.02 -7.43 -3.44
N GLN A 39 -10.96 -8.32 -3.11
CA GLN A 39 -11.92 -8.06 -2.03
C GLN A 39 -11.26 -8.27 -0.67
N ALA A 40 -11.75 -7.57 0.35
CA ALA A 40 -11.28 -7.76 1.72
C ALA A 40 -11.67 -9.18 2.20
N GLY A 41 -10.66 -10.00 2.48
CA GLY A 41 -10.80 -11.42 2.77
C GLY A 41 -9.95 -12.28 1.84
N ASP A 42 -9.73 -11.80 0.61
CA ASP A 42 -9.01 -12.54 -0.42
C ASP A 42 -7.53 -12.67 -0.14
N THR A 43 -6.91 -13.72 -0.67
CA THR A 43 -5.46 -13.88 -0.66
C THR A 43 -4.92 -13.62 -2.05
N ILE A 44 -4.12 -12.56 -2.20
CA ILE A 44 -3.44 -12.25 -3.46
C ILE A 44 -2.03 -12.82 -3.47
N THR A 45 -1.60 -13.25 -4.66
CA THR A 45 -0.20 -13.60 -4.90
C THR A 45 0.53 -12.37 -5.45
N ASN A 46 1.59 -11.97 -4.76
CA ASN A 46 2.51 -10.92 -5.18
C ASN A 46 3.40 -11.44 -6.32
N PRO A 47 3.33 -10.84 -7.53
CA PRO A 47 4.17 -11.25 -8.64
C PRO A 47 5.60 -10.68 -8.53
N TYR A 48 5.84 -9.72 -7.63
CA TYR A 48 7.13 -9.06 -7.50
C TYR A 48 8.01 -9.78 -6.46
N LYS A 49 9.33 -9.80 -6.70
CA LYS A 49 10.34 -10.33 -5.77
C LYS A 49 10.54 -9.48 -4.49
N VAL A 50 9.64 -8.53 -4.21
CA VAL A 50 9.72 -7.64 -3.05
C VAL A 50 8.54 -7.86 -2.12
N GLY A 51 8.82 -8.16 -0.85
CA GLY A 51 7.82 -8.41 0.18
C GLY A 51 7.22 -9.83 0.15
N LYS A 52 6.09 -10.00 0.84
CA LYS A 52 5.43 -11.30 0.99
C LYS A 52 4.87 -11.81 -0.34
N LYS A 53 5.06 -13.12 -0.60
CA LYS A 53 4.56 -13.81 -1.80
C LYS A 53 3.04 -13.99 -1.79
N ARG A 54 2.45 -14.28 -0.63
CA ARG A 54 0.99 -14.39 -0.44
C ARG A 54 0.56 -13.36 0.60
N ILE A 55 -0.47 -12.58 0.28
CA ILE A 55 -0.93 -11.47 1.10
C ILE A 55 -2.43 -11.60 1.28
N LYS A 56 -2.88 -11.73 2.52
CA LYS A 56 -4.30 -11.63 2.86
C LYS A 56 -4.72 -10.17 2.85
N VAL A 57 -5.68 -9.85 1.99
CA VAL A 57 -6.23 -8.51 1.85
C VAL A 57 -7.20 -8.28 2.99
N THR A 58 -6.89 -7.29 3.82
CA THR A 58 -7.78 -6.82 4.89
C THR A 58 -8.26 -5.42 4.51
N ARG A 59 -9.43 -5.01 5.02
CA ARG A 59 -9.93 -3.62 4.85
C ARG A 59 -8.89 -2.55 5.22
N LYS A 60 -8.07 -2.83 6.25
CA LYS A 60 -6.97 -1.94 6.66
C LYS A 60 -5.86 -1.89 5.63
N LEU A 61 -5.48 -3.02 5.04
CA LEU A 61 -4.48 -3.09 3.98
C LEU A 61 -4.97 -2.35 2.73
N GLU A 62 -6.21 -2.58 2.35
CA GLU A 62 -6.87 -1.95 1.21
C GLU A 62 -6.86 -0.42 1.33
N ARG A 63 -7.37 0.14 2.45
CA ARG A 63 -7.36 1.59 2.70
C ARG A 63 -5.95 2.19 2.62
N ARG A 64 -4.95 1.49 3.15
CA ARG A 64 -3.54 1.92 3.07
C ARG A 64 -2.99 1.85 1.65
N ALA A 65 -3.37 0.84 0.86
CA ALA A 65 -2.97 0.72 -0.53
C ALA A 65 -3.60 1.82 -1.41
N ILE A 66 -4.87 2.15 -1.17
CA ILE A 66 -5.55 3.28 -1.82
C ILE A 66 -4.81 4.58 -1.53
N LEU A 67 -4.54 4.88 -0.25
CA LEU A 67 -3.80 6.08 0.15
C LEU A 67 -2.42 6.13 -0.51
N ALA A 68 -1.65 5.04 -0.46
CA ALA A 68 -0.33 4.97 -1.07
C ALA A 68 -0.38 5.18 -2.60
N ARG A 69 -1.40 4.65 -3.27
CA ARG A 69 -1.61 4.87 -4.71
C ARG A 69 -1.91 6.34 -5.01
N THR A 70 -2.77 6.97 -4.22
CA THR A 70 -3.13 8.39 -4.38
C THR A 70 -1.91 9.28 -4.18
N LEU A 71 -1.14 9.07 -3.10
CA LEU A 71 0.09 9.84 -2.83
C LEU A 71 1.13 9.68 -3.94
N LYS A 72 1.29 8.46 -4.48
CA LYS A 72 2.18 8.22 -5.63
C LYS A 72 1.75 8.95 -6.90
N ARG A 73 0.45 9.17 -7.11
CA ARG A 73 -0.08 9.91 -8.26
C ARG A 73 0.09 11.42 -8.10
N LEU A 74 -0.02 11.93 -6.86
CA LEU A 74 0.14 13.36 -6.57
C LEU A 74 1.61 13.82 -6.59
N HIS A 75 2.55 12.91 -6.34
CA HIS A 75 3.99 13.19 -6.40
C HIS A 75 4.57 13.02 -7.82
N LYS A 76 3.73 12.75 -8.83
CA LYS A 76 4.15 12.62 -10.22
C LYS A 76 3.86 13.92 -10.96
#